data_AF-A0A9C9MI55-F1
#
_entry.id   AF-A0A9C9MI55-F1
#
_cell.length_a   1.000
_cell.length_b   1.000
_cell.length_c   1.000
_cell.angle_alpha   90.00
_cell.angle_beta   90.00
_cell.angle_gamma   90.00
#
_symmetry.space_group_name_H-M   'P 1'
#
loop_
_entity.id
_entity.type
_entity.pdbx_description
1 polymer ?
#
loop_
_entity_poly.entity_id
_entity_poly.type
_entity_poly.pdbx_seq_one_letter_code
_entity_poly.pdbx_strand_id
1 'polypeptide(L)'
;MDIQTIAKYQNTFEQYAHKQDDVEYWLARELQELLGLLYERGLDNKGFGRIRSKGDQILFGGYNTNQMKYKLSIPENRPLADFLPTITIKAKDFANELTNFNVQKENLKGEQKITAEHLKNNKGVRELLLKRGIKPEELEAEEDIKKVERRLKSEDKKLLKDIQKLKENNDTENEINK
;
A
#
# COMPACT_ATOMS: atom_id res chain seq x y z
N MET A 1 -1.77 -11.79 14.75
CA MET A 1 -2.98 -11.27 14.08
C MET A 1 -3.59 -12.43 13.32
N ASP A 2 -4.89 -12.66 13.44
CA ASP A 2 -5.56 -13.84 12.88
C ASP A 2 -5.69 -13.77 11.34
N ILE A 3 -5.37 -14.87 10.66
CA ILE A 3 -5.30 -15.01 9.20
C ILE A 3 -6.69 -14.89 8.55
N GLN A 4 -7.76 -15.32 9.24
CA GLN A 4 -9.13 -15.11 8.73
C GLN A 4 -9.51 -13.63 8.71
N THR A 5 -8.96 -12.86 9.64
CA THR A 5 -9.13 -11.40 9.67
C THR A 5 -8.38 -10.74 8.50
N ILE A 6 -7.17 -11.20 8.16
CA ILE A 6 -6.37 -10.72 7.02
C ILE A 6 -7.07 -11.06 5.68
N ALA A 7 -7.60 -12.27 5.53
CA ALA A 7 -8.34 -12.69 4.35
C ALA A 7 -9.66 -11.91 4.16
N LYS A 8 -10.34 -11.54 5.26
CA LYS A 8 -11.52 -10.68 5.22
C LYS A 8 -11.18 -9.25 4.77
N TYR A 9 -10.03 -8.71 5.20
CA TYR A 9 -9.54 -7.42 4.72
C TYR A 9 -9.11 -7.47 3.24
N GLN A 10 -8.57 -8.60 2.76
CA GLN A 10 -8.17 -8.80 1.35
C GLN A 10 -9.31 -9.07 0.38
N ASN A 11 -10.34 -9.83 0.75
CA ASN A 11 -11.49 -10.08 -0.14
C ASN A 11 -12.32 -8.79 -0.38
N THR A 12 -12.26 -7.89 0.60
CA THR A 12 -12.78 -6.52 0.47
C THR A 12 -11.86 -5.64 -0.38
N PHE A 13 -10.62 -6.04 -0.67
CA PHE A 13 -9.59 -5.25 -1.35
C PHE A 13 -9.61 -5.43 -2.88
N GLU A 14 -9.90 -6.65 -3.37
CA GLU A 14 -9.93 -6.95 -4.80
C GLU A 14 -11.25 -6.50 -5.50
N GLN A 15 -12.34 -6.28 -4.77
CA GLN A 15 -13.64 -5.85 -5.34
C GLN A 15 -13.68 -4.37 -5.78
N TYR A 16 -12.65 -3.57 -5.46
CA TYR A 16 -12.58 -2.13 -5.79
C TYR A 16 -11.50 -1.80 -6.84
N ALA A 17 -10.93 -2.80 -7.50
CA ALA A 17 -10.09 -2.57 -8.68
C ALA A 17 -10.97 -2.15 -9.87
N HIS A 18 -10.80 -0.93 -10.33
CA HIS A 18 -11.59 -0.37 -11.44
C HIS A 18 -10.72 -0.22 -12.70
N LYS A 19 -11.34 -0.40 -13.87
CA LYS A 19 -10.72 -0.17 -15.18
C LYS A 19 -11.50 0.89 -15.94
N GLN A 20 -10.79 1.93 -16.38
CA GLN A 20 -11.30 2.90 -17.35
C GLN A 20 -10.16 3.22 -18.33
N ASP A 21 -10.46 3.16 -19.63
CA ASP A 21 -9.53 3.49 -20.72
C ASP A 21 -8.15 2.82 -20.59
N ASP A 22 -8.13 1.50 -20.33
CA ASP A 22 -6.92 0.67 -20.17
C ASP A 22 -5.98 1.06 -19.00
N VAL A 23 -6.43 1.94 -18.11
CA VAL A 23 -5.73 2.27 -16.86
C VAL A 23 -6.40 1.56 -15.68
N GLU A 24 -5.66 0.67 -15.04
CA GLU A 24 -6.05 0.03 -13.78
C GLU A 24 -5.72 0.97 -12.62
N TYR A 25 -6.75 1.42 -11.89
CA TYR A 25 -6.57 2.26 -10.71
C TYR A 25 -7.08 1.57 -9.46
N TRP A 26 -6.32 1.76 -8.39
CA TRP A 26 -6.50 1.12 -7.10
C TRP A 26 -6.99 2.15 -6.10
N LEU A 27 -8.22 1.98 -5.62
CA LEU A 27 -8.73 2.75 -4.51
C LEU A 27 -8.34 2.03 -3.21
N ALA A 28 -7.15 2.34 -2.67
CA ALA A 28 -6.86 1.93 -1.29
C ALA A 28 -7.86 2.66 -0.41
N ARG A 29 -8.59 1.96 0.44
CA ARG A 29 -9.74 2.49 1.19
C ARG A 29 -9.49 3.85 1.89
N GLU A 30 -8.25 4.12 2.33
CA GLU A 30 -7.79 5.39 2.91
C GLU A 30 -7.40 6.45 1.85
N LEU A 31 -6.83 6.01 0.72
CA LEU A 31 -6.63 6.84 -0.47
C LEU A 31 -7.96 7.21 -1.12
N GLN A 32 -9.01 6.40 -0.97
CA GLN A 32 -10.33 6.62 -1.55
C GLN A 32 -11.10 7.70 -0.79
N GLU A 33 -10.99 7.72 0.54
CA GLU A 33 -11.47 8.83 1.38
C GLU A 33 -10.65 10.11 1.14
N LEU A 34 -9.32 10.01 1.09
CA LEU A 34 -8.45 11.14 0.73
C LEU A 34 -8.78 11.65 -0.68
N LEU A 35 -8.87 10.78 -1.68
CA LEU A 35 -9.16 11.17 -3.06
C LEU A 35 -10.55 11.80 -3.15
N GLY A 36 -11.59 11.18 -2.57
CA GLY A 36 -12.95 11.74 -2.53
C GLY A 36 -12.98 13.12 -1.86
N LEU A 37 -12.38 13.23 -0.67
CA LEU A 37 -12.23 14.49 0.05
C LEU A 37 -11.50 15.52 -0.81
N LEU A 38 -10.34 15.17 -1.37
CA LEU A 38 -9.52 16.09 -2.15
C LEU A 38 -10.21 16.53 -3.45
N TYR A 39 -10.96 15.64 -4.09
CA TYR A 39 -11.83 15.99 -5.22
C TYR A 39 -12.89 17.02 -4.83
N GLU A 40 -13.60 16.79 -3.72
CA GLU A 40 -14.54 17.76 -3.16
C GLU A 40 -13.85 19.09 -2.79
N ARG A 41 -12.56 19.04 -2.46
CA ARG A 41 -11.72 20.22 -2.19
C ARG A 41 -11.06 20.81 -3.44
N GLY A 42 -11.41 20.35 -4.63
CA GLY A 42 -11.03 20.93 -5.92
C GLY A 42 -9.72 20.43 -6.51
N LEU A 43 -9.28 19.22 -6.15
CA LEU A 43 -8.09 18.60 -6.72
C LEU A 43 -8.47 17.59 -7.81
N ASP A 44 -7.65 17.49 -8.85
CA ASP A 44 -7.74 16.47 -9.88
C ASP A 44 -6.72 15.33 -9.64
N ASN A 45 -6.84 14.24 -10.40
CA ASN A 45 -5.90 13.12 -10.36
C ASN A 45 -4.43 13.56 -10.50
N LYS A 46 -4.16 14.57 -11.34
CA LYS A 46 -2.79 15.09 -11.55
C LYS A 46 -2.28 15.85 -10.33
N GLY A 47 -3.13 16.67 -9.70
CA GLY A 47 -2.84 17.36 -8.44
C GLY A 47 -2.53 16.40 -7.31
N PHE A 48 -3.29 15.31 -7.21
CA PHE A 48 -3.00 14.23 -6.27
C PHE A 48 -1.60 13.64 -6.47
N GLY A 49 -1.28 13.27 -7.71
CA GLY A 49 0.04 12.74 -8.07
C GLY A 49 1.18 13.70 -7.72
N ARG A 50 1.00 15.01 -7.95
CA ARG A 50 1.98 16.05 -7.59
C ARG A 50 2.15 16.16 -6.07
N ILE A 51 1.06 16.21 -5.31
CA ILE A 51 1.11 16.31 -3.84
C ILE A 51 1.85 15.10 -3.25
N ARG A 52 1.46 13.89 -3.66
CA ARG A 52 2.10 12.66 -3.20
C ARG A 52 3.59 12.61 -3.53
N SER A 53 3.97 12.99 -4.75
CA SER A 53 5.38 13.01 -5.17
C SER A 53 6.22 14.01 -4.37
N LYS A 54 5.67 15.19 -4.04
CA LYS A 54 6.33 16.15 -3.15
C LYS A 54 6.38 15.66 -1.70
N GLY A 55 5.35 14.98 -1.22
CA GLY A 55 5.35 14.31 0.09
C GLY A 55 6.46 13.28 0.20
N ASP A 56 6.60 12.41 -0.82
CA ASP A 56 7.70 11.45 -0.95
C ASP A 56 9.06 12.16 -0.90
N GLN A 57 9.23 13.28 -1.61
CA GLN A 57 10.46 14.05 -1.57
C GLN A 57 10.82 14.50 -0.15
N ILE A 58 9.84 14.88 0.66
CA ILE A 58 10.07 15.24 2.06
C ILE A 58 10.41 13.99 2.86
N LEU A 59 9.60 12.93 2.77
CA LEU A 59 9.76 11.73 3.58
C LEU A 59 11.07 10.98 3.30
N PHE A 60 11.53 10.96 2.05
CA PHE A 60 12.73 10.27 1.57
C PHE A 60 13.94 11.19 1.40
N GLY A 61 14.01 12.31 2.12
CA GLY A 61 15.26 13.08 2.21
C GLY A 61 15.71 13.73 0.90
N GLY A 62 14.75 14.11 0.06
CA GLY A 62 15.00 14.77 -1.23
C GLY A 62 14.70 13.89 -2.44
N TYR A 63 14.42 12.59 -2.26
CA TYR A 63 14.06 11.68 -3.36
C TYR A 63 12.55 11.65 -3.60
N ASN A 64 12.12 12.06 -4.79
CA ASN A 64 10.74 11.86 -5.22
C ASN A 64 10.48 10.37 -5.56
N THR A 65 9.20 10.02 -5.82
CA THR A 65 8.79 8.64 -6.11
C THR A 65 9.62 7.97 -7.21
N ASN A 66 9.90 8.68 -8.32
CA ASN A 66 10.63 8.13 -9.45
C ASN A 66 12.12 7.91 -9.13
N GLN A 67 12.73 8.84 -8.39
CA GLN A 67 14.11 8.70 -7.93
C GLN A 67 14.27 7.53 -6.96
N MET A 68 13.30 7.32 -6.07
CA MET A 68 13.28 6.15 -5.18
C MET A 68 13.16 4.85 -5.97
N LYS A 69 12.33 4.80 -7.02
CA LYS A 69 12.25 3.63 -7.90
C LYS A 69 13.59 3.32 -8.57
N TYR A 70 14.28 4.33 -9.09
CA TYR A 70 15.62 4.16 -9.66
C TYR A 70 16.62 3.65 -8.62
N LYS A 71 16.64 4.26 -7.43
CA LYS A 71 17.54 3.89 -6.33
C LYS A 71 17.36 2.43 -5.87
N LEU A 72 16.12 1.97 -5.81
CA LEU A 72 15.76 0.61 -5.39
C LEU A 72 15.70 -0.38 -6.57
N SER A 73 16.09 0.02 -7.78
CA SER A 73 16.02 -0.82 -8.99
C SER A 73 14.62 -1.40 -9.26
N ILE A 74 13.58 -0.62 -8.98
CA ILE A 74 12.17 -1.01 -9.15
C ILE A 74 11.75 -0.77 -10.61
N PRO A 75 11.10 -1.75 -11.28
CA PRO A 75 10.59 -1.57 -12.63
C PRO A 75 9.63 -0.38 -12.78
N GLU A 76 9.70 0.33 -13.91
CA GLU A 76 8.88 1.52 -14.15
C GLU A 76 7.37 1.23 -14.13
N ASN A 77 6.94 0.06 -14.56
CA ASN A 77 5.55 -0.37 -14.55
C ASN A 77 5.04 -0.81 -13.17
N ARG A 78 5.89 -0.78 -12.14
CA ARG A 78 5.50 -1.17 -10.78
C ARG A 78 5.41 0.02 -9.82
N PRO A 79 4.45 0.01 -8.89
CA PRO A 79 4.39 0.98 -7.80
C PRO A 79 5.62 0.86 -6.89
N LEU A 80 6.10 1.99 -6.38
CA LEU A 80 7.16 2.02 -5.36
C LEU A 80 6.75 1.27 -4.08
N ALA A 81 5.49 1.42 -3.66
CA ALA A 81 4.99 0.86 -2.40
C ALA A 81 5.08 -0.67 -2.32
N ASP A 82 5.03 -1.38 -3.46
CA ASP A 82 5.14 -2.84 -3.55
C ASP A 82 6.49 -3.39 -3.05
N PHE A 83 7.48 -2.52 -2.87
CA PHE A 83 8.86 -2.85 -2.52
C PHE A 83 9.35 -2.05 -1.30
N LEU A 84 8.49 -1.23 -0.69
CA LEU A 84 8.88 -0.45 0.48
C LEU A 84 8.77 -1.31 1.74
N PRO A 85 9.69 -1.14 2.69
CA PRO A 85 9.53 -1.73 4.01
C PRO A 85 8.22 -1.34 4.68
N THR A 86 7.65 -2.27 5.44
CA THR A 86 6.38 -2.04 6.17
C THR A 86 6.40 -0.74 6.98
N ILE A 87 7.52 -0.45 7.65
CA ILE A 87 7.66 0.79 8.45
C ILE A 87 7.56 2.06 7.60
N THR A 88 8.10 2.03 6.37
CA THR A 88 8.03 3.13 5.43
C THR A 88 6.62 3.31 4.89
N ILE A 89 5.92 2.21 4.60
CA ILE A 89 4.51 2.25 4.19
C ILE A 89 3.68 2.90 5.29
N LYS A 90 3.84 2.47 6.54
CA LYS A 90 3.11 3.04 7.68
C LYS A 90 3.43 4.51 7.95
N ALA A 91 4.66 4.95 7.69
CA ALA A 91 5.00 6.36 7.74
C ALA A 91 4.23 7.18 6.69
N LYS A 92 4.13 6.67 5.45
CA LYS A 92 3.36 7.33 4.37
C LYS A 92 1.88 7.38 4.70
N ASP A 93 1.31 6.26 5.14
CA ASP A 93 -0.10 6.16 5.54
C ASP A 93 -0.41 7.18 6.64
N PHE A 94 0.46 7.25 7.66
CA PHE A 94 0.27 8.20 8.75
C PHE A 94 0.36 9.67 8.30
N ALA A 95 1.29 10.01 7.41
CA ALA A 95 1.38 11.36 6.86
C ALA A 95 0.13 11.73 6.03
N ASN A 96 -0.42 10.77 5.28
CA ASN A 96 -1.67 10.93 4.54
C ASN A 96 -2.84 11.18 5.50
N GLU A 97 -2.94 10.36 6.55
CA GLU A 97 -4.03 10.45 7.53
C GLU A 97 -4.00 11.78 8.29
N LEU A 98 -2.82 12.26 8.70
CA LEU A 98 -2.67 13.59 9.28
C LEU A 98 -3.13 14.70 8.31
N THR A 99 -2.83 14.53 7.03
CA THR A 99 -3.26 15.49 5.99
C THR A 99 -4.78 15.47 5.86
N ASN A 100 -5.40 14.30 5.79
CA ASN A 100 -6.87 14.13 5.76
C ASN A 100 -7.54 14.84 6.93
N PHE A 101 -7.08 14.50 8.14
CA PHE A 101 -7.62 15.04 9.37
C PHE A 101 -7.55 16.57 9.40
N ASN A 102 -6.40 17.16 9.04
CA ASN A 102 -6.22 18.61 9.04
C ASN A 102 -7.00 19.30 7.90
N VAL A 103 -7.07 18.68 6.71
CA VAL A 103 -7.90 19.19 5.61
C VAL A 103 -9.37 19.27 6.01
N GLN A 104 -9.89 18.25 6.70
CA GLN A 104 -11.26 18.27 7.22
C GLN A 104 -11.43 19.32 8.32
N LYS A 105 -10.59 19.25 9.36
CA LYS A 105 -10.65 20.10 10.55
C LYS A 105 -10.55 21.60 10.22
N GLU A 106 -9.69 21.97 9.28
CA GLU A 106 -9.43 23.36 8.90
C GLU A 106 -10.18 23.77 7.62
N ASN A 107 -11.03 22.88 7.08
CA ASN A 107 -11.77 23.09 5.83
C ASN A 107 -10.88 23.57 4.67
N LEU A 108 -9.68 23.00 4.55
CA LEU A 108 -8.71 23.38 3.53
C LEU A 108 -9.25 23.05 2.13
N LYS A 109 -9.00 23.97 1.18
CA LYS A 109 -9.44 23.85 -0.21
C LYS A 109 -8.32 24.28 -1.16
N GLY A 110 -8.26 23.62 -2.32
CA GLY A 110 -7.30 23.91 -3.37
C GLY A 110 -5.93 23.26 -3.15
N GLU A 111 -5.26 22.95 -4.26
CA GLU A 111 -4.00 22.19 -4.28
C GLU A 111 -2.91 22.84 -3.44
N GLN A 112 -2.76 24.17 -3.45
CA GLN A 112 -1.67 24.85 -2.75
C GLN A 112 -1.73 24.64 -1.23
N LYS A 113 -2.90 24.85 -0.62
CA LYS A 113 -3.08 24.72 0.84
C LYS A 113 -2.88 23.28 1.29
N ILE A 114 -3.46 22.34 0.53
CA ILE A 114 -3.37 20.92 0.81
C ILE A 114 -1.94 20.43 0.62
N THR A 115 -1.23 20.91 -0.41
CA THR A 115 0.21 20.62 -0.58
C THR A 115 1.00 21.10 0.63
N ALA A 116 0.81 22.35 1.08
CA ALA A 116 1.56 22.90 2.20
C ALA A 116 1.36 22.06 3.48
N GLU A 117 0.11 21.68 3.75
CA GLU A 117 -0.23 20.82 4.89
C GLU A 117 0.40 19.42 4.74
N HIS A 118 0.32 18.83 3.55
CA HIS A 118 0.92 17.52 3.27
C HIS A 118 2.44 17.52 3.47
N LEU A 119 3.15 18.57 3.02
CA LEU A 119 4.61 18.67 3.21
C LEU A 119 4.98 18.83 4.68
N LYS A 120 4.21 19.61 5.44
CA LYS A 120 4.40 19.78 6.88
C LYS A 120 4.23 18.44 7.62
N ASN A 121 3.19 17.68 7.29
CA ASN A 121 2.95 16.37 7.91
C ASN A 121 4.04 15.36 7.57
N ASN A 122 4.44 15.25 6.30
CA ASN A 122 5.55 14.38 5.90
C ASN A 122 6.87 14.77 6.59
N LYS A 123 7.12 16.08 6.80
CA LYS A 123 8.30 16.55 7.52
C LYS A 123 8.28 16.08 8.97
N GLY A 124 7.16 16.22 9.67
CA GLY A 124 7.01 15.77 11.06
C GLY A 124 7.19 14.25 11.19
N VAL A 125 6.61 13.48 10.27
CA VAL A 125 6.79 12.02 10.23
C VAL A 125 8.26 11.64 9.98
N ARG A 126 8.93 12.31 9.03
CA ARG A 126 10.36 12.09 8.78
C ARG A 126 11.20 12.40 10.00
N GLU A 127 10.99 13.54 10.65
CA GLU A 127 11.74 13.91 11.86
C GLU A 127 11.60 12.87 12.97
N LEU A 128 10.42 12.26 13.12
CA LEU A 128 10.20 11.17 14.06
C LEU A 128 11.04 9.93 13.70
N LEU A 129 11.07 9.54 12.43
CA LEU A 129 11.86 8.39 11.96
C LEU A 129 13.36 8.65 12.17
N LEU A 130 13.84 9.85 11.81
CA LEU A 130 15.23 10.24 11.98
C LEU A 130 15.67 10.21 13.45
N LYS A 131 14.81 10.67 14.37
CA LYS A 131 15.05 10.59 15.83
C LYS A 131 15.22 9.16 16.34
N ARG A 132 14.71 8.17 15.62
CA ARG A 132 14.85 6.74 15.92
C ARG A 132 15.96 6.06 15.10
N GLY A 133 16.76 6.84 14.37
CA GLY A 133 17.83 6.32 13.51
C GLY A 133 17.33 5.67 12.22
N ILE A 134 16.06 5.87 11.87
CA ILE A 134 15.44 5.28 10.67
C ILE A 134 15.45 6.33 9.56
N LYS A 135 16.18 6.04 8.50
CA LYS A 135 16.20 6.86 7.27
C LYS A 135 15.49 6.08 6.16
N PRO A 136 14.26 6.45 5.80
CA PRO A 136 13.45 5.70 4.84
C PRO A 136 14.13 5.42 3.49
N GLU A 137 14.98 6.34 3.04
CA GLU A 137 15.73 6.27 1.80
C GLU A 137 16.97 5.35 1.84
N GLU A 138 17.43 4.95 3.02
CA GLU A 138 18.57 4.03 3.20
C GLU A 138 18.12 2.59 3.49
N LEU A 139 16.82 2.36 3.70
CA LEU A 139 16.30 1.01 3.93
C LEU A 139 16.31 0.18 2.63
N GLU A 140 16.64 -1.10 2.78
CA GLU A 140 16.58 -2.06 1.68
C GLU A 140 15.14 -2.26 1.19
N ALA A 141 14.98 -2.52 -0.10
CA ALA A 141 13.68 -2.86 -0.66
C ALA A 141 13.22 -4.22 -0.13
N GLU A 142 11.94 -4.31 0.22
CA GLU A 142 11.31 -5.60 0.48
C GLU A 142 11.07 -6.34 -0.84
N GLU A 143 10.87 -7.67 -0.73
CA GLU A 143 10.52 -8.46 -1.89
C GLU A 143 9.19 -7.99 -2.48
N ASP A 144 9.14 -7.96 -3.81
CA ASP A 144 7.93 -7.72 -4.58
C ASP A 144 6.71 -8.47 -4.00
N ILE A 145 5.75 -7.71 -3.49
CA ILE A 145 4.53 -8.24 -2.89
C ILE A 145 3.77 -9.22 -3.80
N LYS A 146 3.77 -8.98 -5.12
CA LYS A 146 3.10 -9.89 -6.08
C LYS A 146 3.80 -11.24 -6.19
N LYS A 147 5.12 -11.29 -5.97
CA LYS A 147 5.85 -12.57 -5.92
C LYS A 147 5.51 -13.34 -4.65
N VAL A 148 5.39 -12.62 -3.53
CA VAL A 148 4.98 -13.21 -2.24
C VAL A 148 3.56 -13.76 -2.35
N GLU A 149 2.60 -12.97 -2.86
CA GLU A 149 1.22 -13.40 -3.08
C GLU A 149 1.11 -14.64 -3.99
N ARG A 150 1.89 -14.70 -5.07
CA ARG A 150 1.91 -15.86 -5.97
C ARG A 150 2.41 -17.12 -5.28
N ARG A 151 3.43 -17.01 -4.42
CA ARG A 151 3.94 -18.15 -3.65
C ARG A 151 2.89 -18.64 -2.67
N LEU A 152 2.26 -17.75 -1.91
CA LEU A 152 1.16 -18.10 -1.00
C LEU A 152 0.02 -18.80 -1.73
N LYS A 153 -0.47 -18.24 -2.85
CA LYS A 153 -1.52 -18.87 -3.68
C LYS A 153 -1.12 -20.26 -4.19
N SER A 154 0.18 -20.49 -4.43
CA SER A 154 0.68 -21.80 -4.87
C SER A 154 0.80 -22.81 -3.73
N GLU A 155 1.17 -22.35 -2.53
CA GLU A 155 1.26 -23.15 -1.31
C GLU A 155 -0.13 -23.56 -0.83
N ASP A 156 -1.10 -22.64 -0.84
CA ASP A 156 -2.51 -22.93 -0.52
C ASP A 156 -3.07 -24.02 -1.45
N LYS A 157 -2.78 -23.92 -2.75
CA LYS A 157 -3.19 -24.94 -3.74
C LYS A 157 -2.53 -26.30 -3.49
N LYS A 158 -1.28 -26.33 -3.02
CA LYS A 158 -0.59 -27.59 -2.66
C LYS A 158 -1.19 -28.19 -1.39
N LEU A 159 -1.36 -27.39 -0.34
CA LEU A 159 -1.99 -27.79 0.92
C LEU A 159 -3.38 -28.39 0.68
N LEU A 160 -4.20 -27.75 -0.15
CA LEU A 160 -5.53 -28.28 -0.50
C LEU A 160 -5.46 -29.65 -1.17
N LYS A 161 -4.51 -29.86 -2.09
CA LYS A 161 -4.31 -31.16 -2.75
C LYS A 161 -3.82 -32.23 -1.78
N ASP A 162 -2.93 -31.87 -0.86
CA ASP A 162 -2.40 -32.81 0.14
C ASP A 162 -3.49 -33.21 1.14
N ILE A 163 -4.33 -32.26 1.56
CA ILE A 163 -5.53 -32.55 2.39
C ILE A 163 -6.49 -33.47 1.64
N GLN A 164 -6.70 -33.27 0.34
CA GLN A 164 -7.60 -34.09 -0.47
C GLN A 164 -7.09 -35.53 -0.59
N LYS A 165 -5.79 -35.73 -0.84
CA LYS A 165 -5.14 -37.05 -0.85
C LYS A 165 -5.20 -37.76 0.51
N LEU A 166 -5.03 -37.02 1.61
CA LEU A 166 -5.14 -37.59 2.95
C LEU A 166 -6.56 -38.09 3.24
N LYS A 167 -7.60 -37.40 2.77
CA LYS A 167 -8.99 -37.86 2.89
C LYS A 167 -9.26 -39.10 2.05
N GLU A 168 -8.83 -39.09 0.78
CA GLU A 168 -8.98 -40.23 -0.13
C GLU A 168 -8.31 -41.50 0.44
N ASN A 169 -7.10 -41.39 1.01
CA ASN A 169 -6.41 -42.53 1.61
C ASN A 169 -7.15 -43.08 2.86
N ASN A 170 -7.69 -42.20 3.71
CA ASN A 170 -8.44 -42.63 4.90
C ASN A 170 -9.79 -43.26 4.55
N ASP A 171 -10.46 -42.80 3.49
CA ASP A 171 -11.71 -43.40 3.03
C ASP A 171 -11.46 -44.80 2.43
N THR A 172 -10.34 -44.96 1.71
CA THR A 172 -9.94 -46.25 1.13
C THR A 172 -9.55 -47.28 2.20
N GLU A 173 -8.84 -46.87 3.27
CA GLU A 173 -8.50 -47.75 4.40
C GLU A 173 -9.73 -48.19 5.21
N ASN A 174 -10.76 -47.36 5.30
CA ASN A 174 -12.00 -47.71 6.00
C ASN A 174 -12.92 -48.65 5.19
N GLU A 175 -12.84 -48.63 3.86
CA GLU A 175 -13.56 -49.58 2.99
C GLU A 175 -12.92 -50.97 2.96
N ILE A 176 -11.58 -51.06 3.09
CA ILE A 176 -10.85 -52.35 3.09
C ILE A 176 -11.03 -53.10 4.42
N ASN A 177 -11.31 -52.40 5.52
CA ASN A 177 -11.47 -52.97 6.87
C ASN A 177 -12.92 -53.30 7.25
N LYS A 178 -13.86 -53.27 6.30
CA LYS A 178 -15.27 -53.67 6.47
C LYS A 178 -15.56 -54.99 5.77
#